data_AF-A0A0Q9M4D8-F1
#
_entry.id   AF-A0A0Q9M4D8-F1
#
_cell.length_a   1.000
_cell.length_b   1.000
_cell.length_c   1.000
_cell.angle_alpha   90.00
_cell.angle_beta   90.00
_cell.angle_gamma   90.00
#
_symmetry.space_group_name_H-M   'P 1'
#
loop_
_entity.id
_entity.type
_entity.pdbx_description
1 polymer ?
#
loop_
_entity_poly.entity_id
_entity_poly.type
_entity_poly.pdbx_seq_one_letter_code
_entity_poly.pdbx_strand_id
1 'polypeptide(L)'
;MGGKNGVLVLDDAGPRKAAQVVAAGAFRLTGQACTATSRVYVTPGVREAFLAALTDEAAAYSAGDGLDARSCMGAVVSGQQFAQNQAAVPCAVERGATLLAGASILDEMHDGGTDRPLFFPAAVLTEQGKSALDFFTWGKTVYTGV
;
A
#
# COMPACT_ATOMS: atom_id res chain seq x y z
N MET A 1 -18.10 -4.23 -9.17
CA MET A 1 -17.96 -4.98 -7.90
C MET A 1 -16.48 -5.15 -7.62
N GLY A 2 -15.91 -4.28 -6.78
CA GLY A 2 -14.53 -4.43 -6.27
C GLY A 2 -14.52 -5.13 -4.91
N GLY A 3 -13.35 -5.58 -4.44
CA GLY A 3 -13.16 -6.21 -3.14
C GLY A 3 -12.17 -5.44 -2.26
N LYS A 4 -12.27 -5.63 -0.94
CA LYS A 4 -11.27 -5.18 0.03
C LYS A 4 -10.55 -6.43 0.58
N ASN A 5 -9.71 -7.00 -0.28
CA ASN A 5 -9.19 -8.36 -0.08
C ASN A 5 -8.19 -8.40 1.07
N GLY A 6 -8.40 -9.37 1.96
CA GLY A 6 -7.59 -9.60 3.15
C GLY A 6 -6.64 -10.78 2.99
N VAL A 7 -5.48 -10.69 3.62
CA VAL A 7 -4.55 -11.82 3.83
C VAL A 7 -4.39 -12.03 5.33
N LEU A 8 -4.36 -13.28 5.78
CA LEU A 8 -4.05 -13.66 7.16
C LEU A 8 -2.63 -14.24 7.22
N VAL A 9 -1.79 -13.68 8.08
CA VAL A 9 -0.42 -14.11 8.33
C VAL A 9 -0.35 -14.64 9.76
N LEU A 10 -0.14 -15.95 9.89
CA LEU A 10 -0.09 -16.67 11.16
C LEU A 10 1.35 -16.74 11.70
N ASP A 11 1.49 -17.07 12.98
CA ASP A 11 2.78 -17.05 13.69
C ASP A 11 3.81 -18.05 13.13
N ASP A 12 3.34 -19.09 12.44
CA ASP A 12 4.18 -20.09 11.76
C ASP A 12 4.52 -19.71 10.30
N ALA A 13 4.01 -18.58 9.81
CA ALA A 13 4.35 -18.08 8.48
C ALA A 13 5.78 -17.53 8.45
N GLY A 14 6.53 -17.84 7.39
CA GLY A 14 7.82 -17.19 7.15
C GLY A 14 7.62 -15.71 6.82
N PRO A 15 8.06 -14.75 7.67
CA PRO A 15 7.68 -13.34 7.57
C PRO A 15 8.08 -12.71 6.23
N ARG A 16 9.28 -13.02 5.75
CA ARG A 16 9.78 -12.50 4.46
C ARG A 16 8.99 -13.01 3.26
N LYS A 17 8.67 -14.30 3.24
CA LYS A 17 7.87 -14.90 2.17
C LYS A 17 6.43 -14.36 2.19
N ALA A 18 5.85 -14.20 3.38
CA ALA A 18 4.54 -13.59 3.54
C ALA A 18 4.54 -12.13 3.04
N ALA A 19 5.56 -11.34 3.40
CA ALA A 19 5.73 -9.96 2.93
C ALA A 19 5.80 -9.86 1.40
N GLN A 20 6.58 -10.74 0.76
CA GLN A 20 6.67 -10.81 -0.71
C GLN A 20 5.33 -11.09 -1.38
N VAL A 21 4.57 -12.06 -0.86
CA VAL A 21 3.24 -12.40 -1.38
C VAL A 21 2.28 -11.22 -1.23
N VAL A 22 2.28 -10.59 -0.06
CA VAL A 22 1.45 -9.41 0.23
C VAL A 22 1.81 -8.24 -0.66
N ALA A 23 3.11 -7.89 -0.76
CA ALA A 23 3.59 -6.79 -1.59
C ALA A 23 3.27 -7.02 -3.08
N ALA A 24 3.45 -8.25 -3.57
CA ALA A 24 3.09 -8.60 -4.94
C ALA A 24 1.58 -8.49 -5.20
N GLY A 25 0.74 -8.93 -4.24
CA GLY A 25 -0.71 -8.84 -4.34
C GLY A 25 -1.23 -7.41 -4.21
N ALA A 26 -0.51 -6.55 -3.50
CA ALA A 26 -0.89 -5.16 -3.27
C ALA A 26 -0.40 -4.23 -4.37
N PHE A 27 0.90 -4.23 -4.67
CA PHE A 27 1.52 -3.15 -5.43
C PHE A 27 1.62 -3.39 -6.93
N ARG A 28 1.55 -4.65 -7.39
CA ARG A 28 1.50 -4.94 -8.84
C ARG A 28 0.29 -4.29 -9.48
N LEU A 29 0.44 -3.90 -10.76
CA LEU A 29 -0.56 -3.10 -11.50
C LEU A 29 -0.90 -1.79 -10.76
N THR A 30 0.03 -1.31 -9.94
CA THR A 30 -0.16 -0.15 -9.06
C THR A 30 -1.38 -0.34 -8.16
N GLY A 31 -1.71 -1.58 -7.76
CA GLY A 31 -2.86 -1.90 -6.93
C GLY A 31 -4.23 -1.80 -7.63
N GLN A 32 -4.26 -1.53 -8.92
CA GLN A 32 -5.49 -1.29 -9.67
C GLN A 32 -6.12 -2.62 -10.14
N ALA A 33 -6.31 -3.54 -9.20
CA ALA A 33 -6.88 -4.86 -9.44
C ALA A 33 -8.01 -5.15 -8.44
N CYS A 34 -9.10 -5.76 -8.91
CA CYS A 34 -10.22 -6.14 -8.04
C CYS A 34 -9.83 -7.18 -6.98
N THR A 35 -8.75 -7.93 -7.23
CA THR A 35 -8.15 -8.93 -6.34
C THR A 35 -6.97 -8.37 -5.53
N ALA A 36 -6.67 -7.07 -5.61
CA ALA A 36 -5.53 -6.48 -4.91
C ALA A 36 -5.65 -6.68 -3.39
N THR A 37 -4.53 -7.09 -2.78
CA THR A 37 -4.42 -7.20 -1.33
C THR A 37 -4.40 -5.81 -0.74
N SER A 38 -5.38 -5.50 0.11
CA SER A 38 -5.53 -4.16 0.69
C SER A 38 -5.71 -4.20 2.21
N ARG A 39 -5.79 -5.39 2.81
CA ARG A 39 -5.77 -5.63 4.26
C ARG A 39 -4.91 -6.84 4.58
N VAL A 40 -4.19 -6.78 5.68
CA VAL A 40 -3.44 -7.90 6.25
C VAL A 40 -3.74 -7.98 7.73
N TYR A 41 -4.17 -9.16 8.16
CA TYR A 41 -4.28 -9.53 9.56
C TYR A 41 -3.05 -10.33 9.91
N VAL A 42 -2.31 -9.91 10.93
CA VAL A 42 -1.06 -10.55 11.31
C VAL A 42 -1.10 -10.91 12.79
N THR A 43 -0.79 -12.15 13.11
CA THR A 43 -0.76 -12.60 14.51
C THR A 43 0.45 -12.01 15.25
N PRO A 44 0.39 -11.85 16.59
CA PRO A 44 1.38 -11.08 17.33
C PRO A 44 2.82 -11.61 17.25
N GLY A 45 3.01 -12.93 17.17
CA GLY A 45 4.33 -13.56 17.20
C GLY A 45 5.18 -13.30 15.96
N VAL A 46 4.57 -13.02 14.81
CA VAL A 46 5.26 -12.75 13.54
C VAL A 46 5.19 -11.27 13.12
N ARG A 47 4.36 -10.46 13.79
CA ARG A 47 4.03 -9.08 13.41
C ARG A 47 5.24 -8.21 13.10
N GLU A 48 6.15 -8.02 14.05
CA GLU A 48 7.27 -7.08 13.88
C GLU A 48 8.18 -7.49 12.72
N ALA A 49 8.54 -8.77 12.63
CA ALA A 49 9.37 -9.30 11.55
C ALA A 49 8.67 -9.18 10.18
N PHE A 50 7.36 -9.39 10.14
CA PHE A 50 6.55 -9.22 8.93
C PHE A 50 6.45 -7.75 8.50
N LEU A 51 6.22 -6.81 9.43
CA LEU A 51 6.12 -5.39 9.12
C LEU A 51 7.43 -4.83 8.59
N ALA A 52 8.56 -5.19 9.21
CA ALA A 52 9.88 -4.82 8.71
C ALA A 52 10.09 -5.34 7.28
N ALA A 53 9.84 -6.63 7.06
CA ALA A 53 9.99 -7.22 5.73
C ALA A 53 9.04 -6.61 4.69
N LEU A 54 7.79 -6.31 5.05
CA LEU A 54 6.83 -5.68 4.15
C LEU A 54 7.22 -4.24 3.80
N THR A 55 7.77 -3.50 4.76
CA THR A 55 8.30 -2.15 4.55
C THR A 55 9.47 -2.16 3.58
N ASP A 56 10.41 -3.10 3.76
CA ASP A 56 11.55 -3.27 2.85
C ASP A 56 11.11 -3.67 1.44
N GLU A 57 10.18 -4.62 1.32
CA GLU A 57 9.62 -5.02 0.03
C GLU A 57 8.91 -3.83 -0.64
N ALA A 58 8.09 -3.06 0.09
CA ALA A 58 7.42 -1.88 -0.44
C ALA A 58 8.40 -0.82 -0.96
N ALA A 59 9.53 -0.60 -0.28
CA ALA A 59 10.56 0.34 -0.73
C ALA A 59 11.22 -0.08 -2.05
N ALA A 60 11.22 -1.37 -2.37
CA ALA A 60 11.72 -1.88 -3.66
C ALA A 60 10.73 -1.62 -4.81
N TYR A 61 9.48 -1.24 -4.53
CA TYR A 61 8.49 -0.94 -5.55
C TYR A 61 8.58 0.50 -6.07
N SER A 62 9.24 0.69 -7.20
CA SER A 62 9.41 1.98 -7.89
C SER A 62 8.25 2.28 -8.86
N ALA A 63 7.56 3.40 -8.62
CA ALA A 63 6.60 3.95 -9.57
C ALA A 63 7.33 4.71 -10.69
N GLY A 64 6.96 4.45 -11.95
CA GLY A 64 7.63 5.05 -13.10
C GLY A 64 6.99 4.67 -14.44
N ASP A 65 7.65 5.08 -15.53
CA ASP A 65 7.23 4.77 -16.88
C ASP A 65 7.23 3.25 -17.10
N GLY A 66 6.15 2.71 -17.67
CA GLY A 66 6.04 1.28 -17.97
C GLY A 66 7.03 0.79 -19.04
N LEU A 67 7.70 1.70 -19.74
CA LEU A 67 8.81 1.39 -20.66
C LEU A 67 10.19 1.38 -19.96
N ASP A 68 10.32 1.91 -18.74
CA ASP A 68 11.56 1.80 -17.96
C ASP A 68 11.62 0.43 -17.27
N ALA A 69 12.61 -0.39 -17.64
CA ALA A 69 12.83 -1.71 -17.06
C ALA A 69 13.11 -1.70 -15.55
N ARG A 70 13.44 -0.53 -14.97
CA ARG A 70 13.64 -0.34 -13.52
C ARG A 70 12.34 -0.01 -12.79
N SER A 71 11.26 0.31 -13.50
CA SER A 71 9.95 0.54 -12.91
C SER A 71 9.21 -0.79 -12.74
N CYS A 72 8.62 -0.98 -11.57
CA CYS A 72 7.75 -2.13 -11.29
C CYS A 72 6.31 -1.72 -10.94
N MET A 73 6.01 -0.42 -11.01
CA MET A 73 4.67 0.15 -10.84
C MET A 73 4.43 1.25 -11.88
N GLY A 74 3.35 1.12 -12.65
CA GLY A 74 2.94 2.15 -13.61
C GLY A 74 2.16 3.30 -12.97
N ALA A 75 1.71 4.24 -13.81
CA ALA A 75 0.87 5.35 -13.38
C ALA A 75 -0.52 4.90 -12.88
N VAL A 76 -1.13 5.76 -12.07
CA VAL A 76 -2.54 5.69 -11.72
C VAL A 76 -3.39 6.07 -12.95
N VAL A 77 -4.54 5.42 -13.12
CA VAL A 77 -5.35 5.50 -14.34
C VAL A 77 -5.91 6.90 -14.63
N SER A 78 -6.17 7.70 -13.61
CA SER A 78 -6.80 9.02 -13.77
C SER A 78 -6.44 9.97 -12.64
N GLY A 79 -6.49 11.28 -12.91
CA GLY A 79 -6.25 12.33 -11.91
C GLY A 79 -7.23 12.25 -10.73
N GLN A 80 -8.49 11.87 -11.00
CA GLN A 80 -9.49 11.64 -9.96
C GLN A 80 -9.07 10.51 -9.00
N GLN A 81 -8.63 9.37 -9.54
CA GLN A 81 -8.15 8.27 -8.70
C GLN A 81 -6.87 8.65 -7.96
N PHE A 82 -5.98 9.41 -8.61
CA PHE A 82 -4.75 9.91 -7.99
C PHE A 82 -5.04 10.79 -6.77
N ALA A 83 -5.93 11.78 -6.93
CA ALA A 83 -6.37 12.65 -5.84
C ALA A 83 -7.00 11.87 -4.67
N GLN A 84 -7.79 10.84 -4.96
CA GLN A 84 -8.34 9.95 -3.92
C GLN A 84 -7.24 9.23 -3.14
N ASN A 85 -6.20 8.74 -3.81
CA ASN A 85 -5.09 8.06 -3.14
C ASN A 85 -4.27 9.03 -2.28
N GLN A 86 -4.01 10.24 -2.79
CA GLN A 86 -3.31 11.30 -2.06
C GLN A 86 -4.06 11.72 -0.80
N ALA A 87 -5.40 11.80 -0.84
CA ALA A 87 -6.20 12.15 0.33
C ALA A 87 -6.28 11.02 1.37
N ALA A 88 -6.21 9.76 0.94
CA ALA A 88 -6.48 8.63 1.81
C ALA A 88 -5.36 8.32 2.81
N VAL A 89 -4.09 8.53 2.45
CA VAL A 89 -2.94 8.28 3.35
C VAL A 89 -2.93 9.27 4.53
N PRO A 90 -3.00 10.59 4.33
CA PRO A 90 -3.12 11.56 5.43
C PRO A 90 -4.34 11.30 6.29
N CYS A 91 -5.50 11.01 5.69
CA CYS A 91 -6.72 10.72 6.44
C CYS A 91 -6.57 9.49 7.35
N ALA A 92 -5.85 8.45 6.90
CA ALA A 92 -5.57 7.29 7.74
C ALA A 92 -4.62 7.65 8.90
N VAL A 93 -3.60 8.47 8.65
CA VAL A 93 -2.66 8.94 9.68
C VAL A 93 -3.36 9.81 10.74
N GLU A 94 -4.20 10.75 10.32
CA GLU A 94 -5.03 11.58 11.22
C GLU A 94 -5.92 10.76 12.15
N ARG A 95 -6.30 9.55 11.71
CA ARG A 95 -7.16 8.63 12.47
C ARG A 95 -6.39 7.58 13.26
N GLY A 96 -5.07 7.74 13.38
CA GLY A 96 -4.21 6.93 14.25
C GLY A 96 -3.43 5.82 13.57
N ALA A 97 -3.47 5.73 12.23
CA ALA A 97 -2.56 4.84 11.51
C ALA A 97 -1.12 5.42 11.50
N THR A 98 -0.14 4.54 11.46
CA THR A 98 1.27 4.88 11.30
C THR A 98 1.72 4.52 9.88
N LEU A 99 2.33 5.47 9.17
CA LEU A 99 2.93 5.26 7.86
C LEU A 99 4.34 4.67 8.02
N LEU A 100 4.53 3.43 7.58
CA LEU A 100 5.80 2.72 7.63
C LEU A 100 6.62 2.87 6.34
N ALA A 101 5.95 2.95 5.19
CA ALA A 101 6.56 3.14 3.88
C ALA A 101 5.75 4.14 3.04
N GLY A 102 6.43 4.86 2.13
CA GLY A 102 5.80 5.85 1.25
C GLY A 102 5.74 7.26 1.83
N ALA A 103 6.68 7.65 2.69
CA ALA A 103 6.73 8.97 3.31
C ALA A 103 6.70 10.13 2.29
N SER A 104 7.26 9.95 1.10
CA SER A 104 7.21 10.93 0.00
C SER A 104 5.78 11.28 -0.44
N ILE A 105 4.76 10.47 -0.10
CA ILE A 105 3.34 10.80 -0.33
C ILE A 105 2.92 12.05 0.45
N LEU A 106 3.50 12.25 1.64
CA LEU A 106 3.19 13.39 2.50
C LEU A 106 3.92 14.66 2.02
N ASP A 107 5.09 14.51 1.41
CA ASP A 107 5.91 15.62 0.92
C ASP A 107 5.49 16.05 -0.50
N GLU A 108 5.03 15.11 -1.33
CA GLU A 108 4.66 15.32 -2.73
C GLU A 108 3.14 15.26 -2.94
N MET A 109 2.39 16.05 -2.17
CA MET A 109 0.98 16.39 -2.48
C MET A 109 0.91 17.31 -3.72
N HIS A 110 1.54 16.91 -4.81
CA HIS A 110 1.46 17.64 -6.06
C HIS A 110 0.07 17.44 -6.67
N ASP A 111 -0.56 18.56 -7.02
CA ASP A 111 -1.61 18.64 -8.02
C ASP A 111 -1.17 17.82 -9.24
N GLY A 112 -1.81 16.67 -9.44
CA GLY A 112 -1.67 15.83 -10.62
C GLY A 112 -2.27 16.51 -11.85
N GLY A 113 -1.76 17.69 -12.20
CA GLY A 113 -2.15 18.46 -13.36
C GLY A 113 -2.00 17.60 -14.62
N THR A 114 -2.79 17.92 -15.65
CA THR A 114 -2.97 17.11 -16.87
C THR A 114 -1.68 16.78 -17.64
N ASP A 115 -0.59 17.51 -17.36
CA ASP A 115 0.72 17.36 -18.02
C ASP A 115 1.76 16.55 -17.21
N ARG A 116 1.40 16.02 -16.03
CA ARG A 116 2.35 15.28 -15.18
C ARG A 116 1.96 13.82 -14.97
N PRO A 117 2.95 12.92 -14.88
CA PRO A 117 2.68 11.50 -14.69
C PRO A 117 2.10 11.24 -13.29
N LEU A 118 1.01 10.47 -13.23
CA LEU A 118 0.28 10.16 -12.02
C LEU A 118 0.93 9.00 -11.25
N PHE A 119 2.20 9.13 -10.91
CA PHE A 119 2.94 8.12 -10.15
C PHE A 119 2.66 8.24 -8.66
N PHE A 120 2.20 7.14 -8.06
CA PHE A 120 1.93 7.06 -6.63
C PHE A 120 2.78 5.93 -6.04
N PRO A 121 3.64 6.21 -5.04
CA PRO A 121 4.54 5.20 -4.50
C PRO A 121 3.77 4.15 -3.68
N ALA A 122 4.42 3.02 -3.43
CA ALA A 122 3.90 2.00 -2.53
C ALA A 122 3.81 2.54 -1.10
N ALA A 123 2.66 2.33 -0.45
CA ALA A 123 2.43 2.76 0.93
C ALA A 123 2.13 1.55 1.84
N VAL A 124 2.72 1.56 3.03
CA VAL A 124 2.42 0.58 4.08
C VAL A 124 1.95 1.36 5.30
N LEU A 125 0.73 1.08 5.75
CA LEU A 125 0.15 1.64 6.96
C LEU A 125 -0.03 0.52 7.98
N THR A 126 0.30 0.79 9.23
CA THR A 126 -0.06 -0.07 10.35
C THR A 126 -0.95 0.66 11.33
N GLU A 127 -1.86 -0.07 11.97
CA GLU A 127 -2.58 0.41 13.14
C GLU A 127 -2.56 -0.64 14.26
N GLN A 128 -2.92 -0.21 15.47
CA GLN A 128 -3.26 -1.08 16.59
C GLN A 128 -4.63 -0.62 17.13
N GLY A 129 -5.70 -1.38 16.89
CA GLY A 129 -7.05 -1.06 17.37
C GLY A 129 -8.18 -1.29 16.36
N LYS A 130 -9.43 -0.99 16.77
CA LYS A 130 -10.66 -1.30 16.02
C LYS A 130 -11.03 -0.27 14.93
N SER A 131 -10.29 0.82 14.74
CA SER A 131 -10.83 2.04 14.12
C SER A 131 -10.36 2.41 12.71
N ALA A 132 -9.27 1.87 12.15
CA ALA A 132 -8.80 2.24 10.81
C ALA A 132 -9.05 1.19 9.72
N LEU A 133 -9.78 0.12 10.02
CA LEU A 133 -10.11 -0.91 9.03
C LEU A 133 -11.08 -0.43 7.93
N ASP A 134 -11.75 0.72 8.07
CA ASP A 134 -12.77 1.19 7.12
C ASP A 134 -12.25 2.07 5.95
N PHE A 135 -10.93 2.16 5.74
CA PHE A 135 -10.42 2.90 4.57
C PHE A 135 -10.38 2.04 3.32
N PHE A 136 -11.17 2.40 2.32
CA PHE A 136 -11.05 1.86 0.97
C PHE A 136 -10.08 2.74 0.15
N THR A 137 -8.79 2.42 0.18
CA THR A 137 -7.88 2.81 -0.89
C THR A 137 -7.95 1.76 -1.99
N TRP A 138 -8.00 2.20 -3.25
CA TRP A 138 -7.84 1.29 -4.39
C TRP A 138 -6.36 0.85 -4.45
N GLY A 139 -6.07 -0.24 -3.73
CA GLY A 139 -4.92 -1.13 -3.83
C GLY A 139 -3.49 -0.59 -3.70
N LYS A 140 -3.25 0.68 -3.43
CA LYS A 140 -1.86 1.22 -3.31
C LYS A 140 -1.32 1.24 -1.89
N THR A 141 -2.13 0.77 -0.95
CA THR A 141 -1.85 0.85 0.47
C THR A 141 -2.24 -0.45 1.12
N VAL A 142 -1.27 -1.09 1.76
CA VAL A 142 -1.53 -2.27 2.58
C VAL A 142 -1.69 -1.81 4.01
N TYR A 143 -2.83 -2.15 4.60
CA TYR A 143 -3.10 -1.94 6.01
C TYR A 143 -2.78 -3.22 6.76
N THR A 144 -1.95 -3.11 7.78
CA THR A 144 -1.68 -4.19 8.72
C THR A 144 -2.37 -3.87 10.05
N GLY A 145 -3.34 -4.70 10.44
CA GLY A 145 -4.11 -4.51 11.66
C GLY A 145 -4.33 -5.83 12.41
N VAL A 146 -4.66 -5.74 13.69
CA VAL A 146 -5.17 -6.83 14.51
C VAL A 146 -6.54 -6.43 15.02
#